data_AF-A0A673ID94-F1
#
_entry.id   AF-A0A673ID94-F1
#
_cell.length_a   1.000
_cell.length_b   1.000
_cell.length_c   1.000
_cell.angle_alpha   90.00
_cell.angle_beta   90.00
_cell.angle_gamma   90.00
#
_symmetry.space_group_name_H-M   'P 1'
#
loop_
_entity.id
_entity.type
_entity.pdbx_description
1 polymer ?
#
loop_
_entity_poly.entity_id
_entity_poly.type
_entity_poly.pdbx_seq_one_letter_code
_entity_poly.pdbx_strand_id
1 'polypeptide(L)'
;MILSDNLSEALKTLKLSSADGASDSVEGCLDCLLKALVHNNVETSEKIQEMGVLAMLPALLSAQNSCTPKVANIIAEVAKNELMRSLCVEAGLIPPLVQLLNSKDQEILLQTGRALGNICYDSRKCTLSLPLPFPAPPHLL
;
A
#
# COMPACT_ATOMS: atom_id res chain seq x y z
N MET A 1 8.52 -0.04 24.08
CA MET A 1 7.42 -0.97 24.42
C MET A 1 6.05 -0.38 24.11
N ILE A 2 5.71 0.84 24.52
CA ILE A 2 4.37 1.44 24.35
C ILE A 2 3.86 1.50 22.88
N LEU A 3 4.74 1.75 21.90
CA LEU A 3 4.31 1.86 20.49
C LEU A 3 3.86 0.51 19.89
N SER A 4 4.49 -0.58 20.35
CA SER A 4 4.30 -1.94 19.86
C SER A 4 2.91 -2.50 20.24
N ASP A 5 2.39 -2.12 21.40
CA ASP A 5 1.05 -2.49 21.88
C ASP A 5 -0.06 -1.70 21.16
N ASN A 6 0.14 -0.38 20.99
CA ASN A 6 -0.80 0.48 20.26
C ASN A 6 -0.97 0.04 18.79
N LEU A 7 0.11 -0.38 18.14
CA LEU A 7 0.06 -0.91 16.77
C LEU A 7 -0.80 -2.18 16.67
N SER A 8 -0.63 -3.12 17.61
CA SER A 8 -1.39 -4.38 17.62
C SER A 8 -2.89 -4.12 17.79
N GLU A 9 -3.25 -3.18 18.64
CA GLU A 9 -4.64 -2.77 18.85
C GLU A 9 -5.24 -2.07 17.63
N ALA A 10 -4.48 -1.17 16.99
CA ALA A 10 -4.88 -0.54 15.73
C ALA A 10 -5.10 -1.57 14.60
N LEU A 11 -4.22 -2.56 14.49
CA LEU A 11 -4.33 -3.64 13.50
C LEU A 11 -5.56 -4.53 13.74
N LYS A 12 -5.82 -4.88 15.00
CA LYS A 12 -7.03 -5.63 15.38
C LYS A 12 -8.29 -4.84 15.07
N THR A 13 -8.31 -3.56 15.44
CA THR A 13 -9.45 -2.67 15.18
C THR A 13 -9.71 -2.53 13.69
N LEU A 14 -8.66 -2.34 12.88
CA LEU A 14 -8.77 -2.30 11.42
C LEU A 14 -9.37 -3.59 10.84
N LYS A 15 -8.98 -4.75 11.37
CA LYS A 15 -9.48 -6.07 10.95
C LYS A 15 -10.94 -6.30 11.32
N LEU A 16 -11.35 -5.84 12.49
CA LEU A 16 -12.75 -5.91 12.95
C LEU A 16 -13.64 -4.91 12.20
N SER A 17 -13.12 -3.71 11.91
CA SER A 17 -13.87 -2.65 11.23
C SER A 17 -14.14 -2.93 9.74
N SER A 18 -13.55 -3.98 9.15
CA SER A 18 -13.95 -4.46 7.82
C SER A 18 -15.38 -5.00 7.78
N ALA A 19 -16.03 -5.23 8.93
CA ALA A 19 -17.39 -5.76 9.03
C ALA A 19 -18.45 -4.71 9.43
N ASP A 20 -18.06 -3.52 9.90
CA ASP A 20 -18.96 -2.51 10.45
C ASP A 20 -18.51 -1.11 10.00
N GLY A 21 -19.43 -0.28 9.51
CA GLY A 21 -19.18 0.97 8.77
C GLY A 21 -18.58 2.14 9.57
N ALA A 22 -17.73 1.89 10.56
CA ALA A 22 -17.11 2.89 11.42
C ALA A 22 -15.89 3.58 10.73
N SER A 23 -16.16 4.56 9.88
CA SER A 23 -15.14 5.29 9.10
C SER A 23 -14.12 6.05 9.97
N ASP A 24 -14.49 6.54 11.15
CA ASP A 24 -13.61 7.33 12.04
C ASP A 24 -12.53 6.47 12.72
N SER A 25 -12.85 5.25 13.15
CA SER A 25 -11.89 4.35 13.80
C SER A 25 -10.81 3.86 12.84
N VAL A 26 -11.19 3.62 11.58
CA VAL A 26 -10.27 3.17 10.52
C VAL A 26 -9.18 4.22 10.29
N GLU A 27 -9.53 5.49 10.17
CA GLU A 27 -8.56 6.55 9.89
C GLU A 27 -7.51 6.69 11.00
N GLY A 28 -7.92 6.61 12.27
CA GLY A 28 -7.00 6.62 13.41
C GLY A 28 -6.06 5.40 13.43
N CYS A 29 -6.55 4.23 13.03
CA CYS A 29 -5.72 3.03 12.91
C CYS A 29 -4.66 3.17 11.82
N LEU A 30 -5.02 3.75 10.67
CA LEU A 30 -4.09 4.02 9.58
C LEU A 30 -2.99 5.01 10.01
N ASP A 31 -3.34 6.06 10.73
CA ASP A 31 -2.37 7.06 11.20
C ASP A 31 -1.35 6.47 12.19
N CYS A 32 -1.84 5.67 13.15
CA CYS A 32 -0.96 4.94 14.06
C CYS A 32 -0.02 3.99 13.31
N LEU A 33 -0.55 3.26 12.32
CA LEU A 33 0.23 2.33 11.53
C LEU A 33 1.30 3.03 10.69
N LEU A 34 0.95 4.14 10.05
CA LEU A 34 1.90 4.95 9.30
C LEU A 34 3.00 5.49 10.20
N LYS A 35 2.66 6.04 11.37
CA LYS A 35 3.66 6.51 12.35
C LYS A 35 4.59 5.39 12.79
N ALA A 36 4.07 4.19 13.04
CA ALA A 36 4.86 3.02 13.39
C ALA A 36 5.81 2.61 12.25
N LEU A 37 5.35 2.63 11.00
CA LEU A 37 6.18 2.34 9.82
C LEU A 37 7.30 3.34 9.60
N VAL A 38 7.02 4.62 9.85
CA VAL A 38 8.02 5.71 9.74
C VAL A 38 9.05 5.60 10.87
N HIS A 39 8.61 5.21 12.07
CA HIS A 39 9.49 5.12 13.24
C HIS A 39 10.32 3.83 13.27
N ASN A 40 9.70 2.69 12.98
CA ASN A 40 10.35 1.38 12.98
C ASN A 40 9.73 0.44 11.92
N ASN A 41 10.19 0.60 10.69
CA ASN A 41 9.62 -0.09 9.53
C ASN A 41 9.72 -1.63 9.62
N VAL A 42 10.81 -2.17 10.16
CA VAL A 42 11.08 -3.63 10.21
C VAL A 42 10.10 -4.34 11.14
N GLU A 43 10.08 -3.98 12.44
CA GLU A 43 9.17 -4.59 13.43
C GLU A 43 7.69 -4.42 13.05
N THR A 44 7.36 -3.24 12.50
CA THR A 44 5.99 -2.94 12.08
C THR A 44 5.58 -3.81 10.89
N SER A 45 6.47 -3.99 9.92
CA SER A 45 6.23 -4.85 8.75
C SER A 45 5.97 -6.30 9.13
N GLU A 46 6.77 -6.85 10.05
CA GLU A 46 6.57 -8.21 10.55
C GLU A 46 5.20 -8.38 11.21
N LYS A 47 4.79 -7.44 12.07
CA LYS A 47 3.45 -7.45 12.68
C LYS A 47 2.32 -7.32 11.66
N ILE A 48 2.46 -6.45 10.67
CA ILE A 48 1.47 -6.27 9.60
C ILE A 48 1.28 -7.59 8.83
N GLN A 49 2.38 -8.28 8.54
CA GLN A 49 2.37 -9.59 7.92
C GLN A 49 1.71 -10.64 8.81
N GLU A 50 2.12 -10.76 10.09
CA GLU A 50 1.54 -11.72 11.04
C GLU A 50 0.03 -11.53 11.21
N MET A 51 -0.43 -10.29 11.25
CA MET A 51 -1.86 -9.96 11.40
C MET A 51 -2.64 -10.14 10.09
N GLY A 52 -1.95 -10.27 8.95
CA GLY A 52 -2.53 -10.42 7.61
C GLY A 52 -3.20 -9.15 7.09
N VAL A 53 -2.73 -7.98 7.52
CA VAL A 53 -3.39 -6.69 7.24
C VAL A 53 -3.14 -6.22 5.81
N LEU A 54 -2.01 -6.61 5.22
CA LEU A 54 -1.67 -6.34 3.81
C LEU A 54 -2.76 -6.80 2.83
N ALA A 55 -3.42 -7.93 3.10
CA ALA A 55 -4.50 -8.46 2.24
C ALA A 55 -5.79 -7.62 2.29
N MET A 56 -5.98 -6.78 3.31
CA MET A 56 -7.14 -5.87 3.40
C MET A 56 -6.88 -4.51 2.73
N LEU A 57 -5.62 -4.09 2.60
CA LEU A 57 -5.28 -2.82 1.97
C LEU A 57 -5.84 -2.68 0.53
N PRO A 58 -5.80 -3.70 -0.34
CA PRO A 58 -6.47 -3.66 -1.65
C PRO A 58 -7.98 -3.36 -1.56
N ALA A 59 -8.67 -3.97 -0.59
CA ALA A 59 -10.10 -3.76 -0.40
C ALA A 59 -10.40 -2.33 0.05
N LEU A 60 -9.56 -1.78 0.93
CA LEU A 60 -9.64 -0.38 1.38
C LEU A 60 -9.34 0.60 0.24
N LEU A 61 -8.39 0.30 -0.64
CA LEU A 61 -8.12 1.11 -1.84
C LEU A 61 -9.30 1.06 -2.82
N SER A 62 -9.92 -0.10 -2.98
CA SER A 62 -11.09 -0.27 -3.86
C SER A 62 -12.30 0.52 -3.39
N ALA A 63 -12.42 0.78 -2.08
CA ALA A 63 -13.52 1.57 -1.51
C ALA A 63 -13.40 3.08 -1.78
N GLN A 64 -12.26 3.57 -2.30
CA GLN A 64 -12.01 4.97 -2.67
C GLN A 64 -12.61 6.00 -1.68
N ASN A 65 -12.12 5.97 -0.43
CA ASN A 65 -12.55 6.90 0.63
C ASN A 65 -11.46 7.95 0.92
N SER A 66 -11.70 8.89 1.84
CA SER A 66 -10.72 9.86 2.36
C SER A 66 -9.42 9.22 2.85
N CYS A 67 -9.46 7.95 3.24
CA CYS A 67 -8.31 7.18 3.70
C CYS A 67 -7.41 6.65 2.57
N THR A 68 -7.84 6.70 1.30
CA THR A 68 -7.09 6.18 0.14
C THR A 68 -5.64 6.66 0.06
N PRO A 69 -5.33 7.97 0.14
CA PRO A 69 -3.94 8.44 0.11
C PRO A 69 -3.12 7.92 1.30
N LYS A 70 -3.73 7.78 2.48
CA LYS A 70 -3.08 7.20 3.67
C LYS A 70 -2.76 5.73 3.47
N VAL A 71 -3.70 4.94 2.93
CA VAL A 71 -3.47 3.53 2.58
C VAL A 71 -2.32 3.41 1.58
N ALA A 72 -2.30 4.23 0.53
CA ALA A 72 -1.21 4.24 -0.45
C ALA A 72 0.14 4.58 0.18
N ASN A 73 0.19 5.55 1.10
CA ASN A 73 1.42 5.92 1.81
C ASN A 73 1.92 4.77 2.71
N ILE A 74 1.00 4.11 3.43
CA ILE A 74 1.33 2.91 4.21
C ILE A 74 2.00 1.86 3.33
N ILE A 75 1.43 1.57 2.16
CA ILE A 75 2.00 0.60 1.22
C ILE A 75 3.39 1.05 0.75
N ALA A 76 3.58 2.35 0.47
CA ALA A 76 4.88 2.89 0.09
C ALA A 76 5.94 2.71 1.17
N GLU A 77 5.58 2.93 2.43
CA GLU A 77 6.49 2.74 3.56
C GLU A 77 6.77 1.26 3.81
N VAL A 78 5.74 0.40 3.78
CA VAL A 78 5.88 -1.07 3.90
C VAL A 78 6.79 -1.63 2.79
N ALA A 79 6.62 -1.15 1.56
CA ALA A 79 7.41 -1.58 0.41
C ALA A 79 8.89 -1.13 0.44
N LYS A 80 9.32 -0.34 1.42
CA LYS A 80 10.76 -0.08 1.66
C LYS A 80 11.48 -1.34 2.13
N ASN A 81 10.77 -2.26 2.77
CA ASN A 81 11.32 -3.51 3.26
C ASN A 81 11.25 -4.60 2.18
N GLU A 82 12.35 -5.31 1.95
CA GLU A 82 12.45 -6.25 0.83
C GLU A 82 11.41 -7.38 0.91
N LEU A 83 11.21 -7.91 2.12
CA LEU A 83 10.30 -9.02 2.39
C LEU A 83 8.86 -8.62 2.11
N MET A 84 8.53 -7.38 2.48
CA MET A 84 7.20 -6.85 2.30
C MET A 84 6.85 -6.59 0.85
N ARG A 85 7.82 -6.24 -0.01
CA ARG A 85 7.54 -6.03 -1.44
C ARG A 85 6.95 -7.28 -2.07
N SER A 86 7.51 -8.46 -1.79
CA SER A 86 7.00 -9.74 -2.29
C SER A 86 5.57 -9.97 -1.83
N LEU A 87 5.29 -9.71 -0.54
CA LEU A 87 3.94 -9.82 0.01
C LEU A 87 2.98 -8.80 -0.59
N CYS A 88 3.42 -7.57 -0.91
CA CYS A 88 2.59 -6.59 -1.59
C CYS A 88 2.18 -7.06 -2.99
N VAL A 89 3.10 -7.72 -3.70
CA VAL A 89 2.81 -8.34 -5.00
C VAL A 89 1.85 -9.51 -4.83
N GLU A 90 2.09 -10.41 -3.89
CA GLU A 90 1.21 -11.57 -3.60
C GLU A 90 -0.18 -11.14 -3.12
N ALA A 91 -0.27 -10.07 -2.34
CA ALA A 91 -1.54 -9.49 -1.88
C ALA A 91 -2.31 -8.78 -3.01
N GLY A 92 -1.75 -8.67 -4.22
CA GLY A 92 -2.41 -8.04 -5.35
C GLY A 92 -2.60 -6.53 -5.18
N LEU A 93 -1.63 -5.84 -4.59
CA LEU A 93 -1.69 -4.38 -4.42
C LEU A 93 -1.42 -3.61 -5.72
N ILE A 94 -0.79 -4.23 -6.73
CA ILE A 94 -0.43 -3.54 -7.98
C ILE A 94 -1.68 -3.07 -8.75
N PRO A 95 -2.69 -3.90 -9.07
CA PRO A 95 -3.87 -3.45 -9.81
C PRO A 95 -4.62 -2.26 -9.17
N PRO A 96 -4.95 -2.25 -7.86
CA PRO A 96 -5.64 -1.11 -7.26
C PRO A 96 -4.75 0.14 -7.22
N LEU A 97 -3.44 0.01 -6.99
CA LEU A 97 -2.52 1.15 -7.11
C LEU A 97 -2.52 1.72 -8.53
N VAL A 98 -2.47 0.88 -9.57
CA VAL A 98 -2.51 1.35 -10.96
C VAL A 98 -3.83 2.06 -11.26
N GLN A 99 -4.96 1.62 -10.70
CA GLN A 99 -6.23 2.35 -10.86
C GLN A 99 -6.20 3.73 -10.19
N LEU A 100 -5.53 3.86 -9.03
CA LEU A 100 -5.39 5.13 -8.33
C LEU A 100 -4.52 6.14 -9.06
N LEU A 101 -3.64 5.68 -9.96
CA LEU A 101 -2.92 6.58 -10.87
C LEU A 101 -3.83 7.30 -11.87
N ASN A 102 -5.09 6.88 -11.99
CA ASN A 102 -6.10 7.56 -12.80
C ASN A 102 -6.91 8.60 -11.98
N SER A 103 -6.65 8.76 -10.69
CA SER A 103 -7.29 9.77 -9.85
C SER A 103 -6.78 11.18 -10.16
N LYS A 104 -7.62 12.20 -9.90
CA LYS A 104 -7.26 13.62 -10.09
C LYS A 104 -6.48 14.21 -8.89
N ASP A 105 -6.45 13.50 -7.77
CA ASP A 105 -5.78 13.94 -6.55
C ASP A 105 -4.27 13.75 -6.62
N GLN A 106 -3.54 14.86 -6.59
CA GLN A 106 -2.08 14.86 -6.65
C GLN A 106 -1.45 14.08 -5.48
N GLU A 107 -2.06 14.10 -4.30
CA GLU A 107 -1.59 13.34 -3.14
C GLU A 107 -1.71 11.82 -3.38
N ILE A 108 -2.84 11.37 -3.91
CA ILE A 108 -3.05 9.95 -4.26
C ILE A 108 -2.02 9.53 -5.31
N LEU A 109 -1.83 10.34 -6.37
CA LEU A 109 -0.85 10.06 -7.42
C LEU A 109 0.58 9.95 -6.87
N LEU A 110 0.97 10.87 -5.99
CA LEU A 110 2.30 10.89 -5.38
C LEU A 110 2.54 9.63 -4.53
N GLN A 111 1.61 9.30 -3.63
CA GLN A 111 1.78 8.15 -2.74
C GLN A 111 1.73 6.83 -3.50
N THR A 112 0.84 6.74 -4.48
CA THR A 112 0.71 5.57 -5.35
C THR A 112 1.97 5.37 -6.19
N GLY A 113 2.53 6.44 -6.76
CA GLY A 113 3.79 6.39 -7.50
C GLY A 113 4.96 5.95 -6.63
N ARG A 114 5.07 6.46 -5.39
CA ARG A 114 6.09 6.01 -4.42
C ARG A 114 5.91 4.53 -4.07
N ALA A 115 4.67 4.08 -3.85
CA ALA A 115 4.37 2.69 -3.54
C ALA A 115 4.79 1.76 -4.66
N LEU A 116 4.33 2.03 -5.90
CA LEU A 116 4.69 1.25 -7.07
C LEU A 116 6.19 1.26 -7.33
N GLY A 117 6.83 2.43 -7.19
CA GLY A 117 8.28 2.56 -7.32
C GLY A 117 9.03 1.67 -6.35
N ASN A 118 8.66 1.68 -5.06
CA ASN A 118 9.30 0.86 -4.03
C ASN A 118 9.06 -0.64 -4.26
N ILE A 119 7.84 -1.04 -4.62
CA ILE A 119 7.50 -2.44 -4.94
C ILE A 119 8.29 -2.93 -6.15
N CYS A 120 8.46 -2.10 -7.18
CA CYS A 120 9.16 -2.45 -8.41
C CYS A 120 10.69 -2.28 -8.32
N TYR A 121 11.21 -1.59 -7.28
CA TYR A 121 12.61 -1.14 -7.20
C TYR A 121 13.64 -2.28 -7.31
N ASP A 122 13.33 -3.46 -6.78
CA ASP A 122 14.29 -4.56 -6.68
C ASP A 122 13.92 -5.77 -7.53
N SER A 123 12.66 -5.80 -7.97
CA SER A 123 12.21 -6.77 -8.93
C SER A 123 12.73 -6.38 -10.33
N ARG A 124 14.00 -6.71 -10.59
CA ARG A 124 14.46 -7.01 -11.96
C ARG A 124 13.65 -8.14 -12.64
N LYS A 125 12.68 -8.72 -11.92
CA LYS A 125 11.69 -9.71 -12.34
C LYS A 125 10.24 -9.21 -12.39
N CYS A 126 9.95 -7.96 -12.04
CA CYS A 126 8.64 -7.37 -12.32
C CYS A 126 8.63 -7.02 -13.80
N THR A 127 8.55 -8.05 -14.64
CA THR A 127 8.12 -7.91 -16.02
C THR A 127 6.68 -7.43 -15.93
N LEU A 128 6.51 -6.12 -15.78
CA LEU A 128 5.30 -5.43 -16.13
C LEU A 128 5.05 -5.81 -17.58
N SER A 129 4.26 -6.85 -17.80
CA SER A 129 3.47 -7.03 -19.01
C SER A 129 2.41 -5.94 -19.03
N LEU A 130 2.86 -4.69 -19.00
CA LEU A 130 2.14 -3.58 -19.57
C LEU A 130 2.26 -3.79 -21.08
N PRO A 131 1.17 -4.01 -21.82
CA PRO A 131 1.22 -3.87 -23.26
C PRO A 131 1.67 -2.42 -23.53
N LEU A 132 2.89 -2.26 -24.03
CA LEU A 132 3.41 -0.98 -24.51
C LEU A 132 2.41 -0.42 -25.53
N PRO A 133 1.79 0.76 -25.31
CA PRO A 133 1.04 1.43 -26.34
C PRO A 133 1.99 2.36 -27.09
N PHE A 134 3.09 1.84 -27.62
CA PHE A 134 3.91 2.61 -28.55
C PHE A 134 4.40 1.68 -29.66
N PRO A 135 3.73 1.68 -30.83
CA PRO A 135 4.38 1.19 -32.04
C PRO A 135 5.64 2.03 -32.24
N ALA A 136 6.78 1.34 -32.43
CA ALA A 136 8.02 1.97 -32.82
C ALA A 136 7.76 2.86 -34.06
N PRO A 137 8.27 4.11 -34.11
CA PRO A 137 8.16 4.90 -35.32
C PRO A 137 8.87 4.15 -36.45
N PRO A 138 8.23 3.98 -37.62
CA PRO A 138 8.88 3.33 -38.74
C PRO A 138 10.08 4.17 -39.16
N HIS A 139 11.18 3.47 -39.42
CA HIS A 139 12.44 3.98 -39.93
C HIS A 139 12.23 5.13 -40.93
N LEU A 140 12.83 6.29 -40.64
CA LEU A 140 13.10 7.29 -41.67
C LEU A 140 14.21 6.71 -42.55
N LEU A 141 13.82 6.30 -43.76
CA LEU A 141 14.69 6.00 -44.90
C LEU A 141 15.09 7.31 -45.58
#